data_AF-A0A9E0M8Y1-F1
#
_entry.id   AF-A0A9E0M8Y1-F1
#
_cell.length_a   1.000
_cell.length_b   1.000
_cell.length_c   1.000
_cell.angle_alpha   90.00
_cell.angle_beta   90.00
_cell.angle_gamma   90.00
#
_symmetry.space_group_name_H-M   'P 1'
#
loop_
_entity.id
_entity.type
_entity.pdbx_description
1 polymer ?
#
loop_
_entity_poly.entity_id
_entity_poly.type
_entity_poly.pdbx_seq_one_letter_code
_entity_poly.pdbx_strand_id
1 'polypeptide(L)'
;MRHADAGQCQRADQQRLHETAAPAVDRRSVEHRRFLVKGVRSRNRPRRGLATVASFSSPTDTKIDMKHDTYECFCCSGAFGSLFAANCESAGLAAQQAPPLRRRTLLTGAVAAAGAWPAMARAQGAAATVFTGGTVLTVDRRFSQAEAIAIRGNRIVAVGSDAAVRAAAGAQAQVVDLRGRVMLPGFVEPHAHVVAGALVDSLMDHVGMTRFATTALVLEHLKTKARTTPPGQWIMGRNFDPSLQAGPASIGFAELDAVSKEHPVFVLNASGHLAYANRRAFAAAGIPDDVANPQGAEFVRDASGRLSGVMKNNLAFGKLLFANPAVKNADPVKALIGLLGKWGRVGLTTASELALGSLSQSPADWQVMMAAAQSGQLKARIRAYPFYTLGADAWDQAGVKPDDGNAMARVVGYKLVADGSNQGFTGLQREPYLNSDDRGLAYMSIEDLKAQAVDRARKGWQLAIHGNGDAAIDNVLTALQAVSDAGVDMSRLRARIEHCSMLHDEQIAKMKSLKVSASFLVGHVHFWGVALRDKVFGSHRVQRLVRARSVEKAGIGYSLHSDFMVTDPNPLHMIQMAVTRRTWQEPQFVLTPGERVSVESAIRAVTAEA
;
A
#
# COMPACT_ATOMS: atom_id res chain seq x y z
N MET A 1 -64.18 -14.61 -9.61
CA MET A 1 -64.44 -15.58 -8.52
C MET A 1 -63.39 -15.34 -7.45
N ARG A 2 -63.76 -14.50 -6.47
CA ARG A 2 -63.85 -14.78 -5.01
C ARG A 2 -62.51 -15.19 -4.38
N HIS A 3 -61.96 -14.60 -3.32
CA HIS A 3 -62.11 -13.39 -2.48
C HIS A 3 -60.81 -13.41 -1.60
N ALA A 4 -60.07 -12.32 -1.37
CA ALA A 4 -60.17 -11.37 -0.24
C ALA A 4 -60.04 -12.07 1.15
N ASP A 5 -59.28 -11.65 2.16
CA ASP A 5 -58.96 -10.32 2.72
C ASP A 5 -57.58 -10.36 3.44
N ALA A 6 -56.72 -9.34 3.47
CA ALA A 6 -56.82 -7.96 4.00
C ALA A 6 -56.83 -7.86 5.54
N GLY A 7 -55.91 -7.03 6.08
CA GLY A 7 -55.81 -6.71 7.50
C GLY A 7 -54.59 -5.84 7.85
N GLN A 8 -54.63 -4.56 7.46
CA GLN A 8 -53.68 -3.51 7.84
C GLN A 8 -53.92 -2.95 9.25
N CYS A 9 -52.89 -2.27 9.76
CA CYS A 9 -52.92 -1.04 10.58
C CYS A 9 -53.13 -1.17 12.11
N GLN A 10 -52.14 -0.73 12.90
CA GLN A 10 -52.12 0.65 13.43
C GLN A 10 -50.82 0.96 14.21
N ARG A 11 -50.35 2.20 14.04
CA ARG A 11 -49.36 2.92 14.87
C ARG A 11 -50.10 3.52 16.07
N ALA A 12 -49.44 3.64 17.23
CA ALA A 12 -49.19 4.90 17.93
C ALA A 12 -48.64 4.68 19.36
N ASP A 13 -47.58 5.45 19.64
CA ASP A 13 -47.15 6.05 20.91
C ASP A 13 -47.69 5.54 22.26
N GLN A 14 -46.77 5.33 23.20
CA GLN A 14 -46.67 6.27 24.34
C GLN A 14 -45.33 6.20 25.09
N GLN A 15 -44.88 7.40 25.44
CA GLN A 15 -43.73 7.76 26.25
C GLN A 15 -43.91 7.40 27.74
N ARG A 16 -42.75 7.45 28.44
CA ARG A 16 -42.53 8.05 29.78
C ARG A 16 -42.56 7.09 30.98
N LEU A 17 -41.37 6.88 31.57
CA LEU A 17 -40.93 7.37 32.91
C LEU A 17 -39.80 6.48 33.47
N HIS A 18 -38.61 7.04 33.70
CA HIS A 18 -38.11 7.34 35.06
C HIS A 18 -36.71 7.98 35.05
N GLU A 19 -36.66 9.16 35.66
CA GLU A 19 -35.49 9.92 36.09
C GLU A 19 -34.85 9.29 37.34
N THR A 20 -33.52 9.38 37.46
CA THR A 20 -32.77 9.67 38.70
C THR A 20 -31.33 10.02 38.30
N ALA A 21 -30.94 11.29 38.29
CA ALA A 21 -30.34 12.05 39.40
C ALA A 21 -28.81 11.88 39.51
N ALA A 22 -28.09 12.93 39.11
CA ALA A 22 -26.69 13.18 39.44
C ALA A 22 -26.56 13.89 40.81
N PRO A 23 -25.37 13.92 41.42
CA PRO A 23 -25.02 15.00 42.33
C PRO A 23 -23.89 15.88 41.76
N ALA A 24 -24.14 17.18 41.77
CA ALA A 24 -23.14 18.22 41.78
C ALA A 24 -22.65 18.42 43.23
N VAL A 25 -21.35 18.65 43.42
CA VAL A 25 -20.82 19.25 44.65
C VAL A 25 -19.91 20.42 44.29
N ASP A 26 -20.07 21.44 45.12
CA ASP A 26 -19.76 22.86 45.03
C ASP A 26 -18.27 23.21 45.17
N ARG A 27 -17.98 24.43 44.70
CA ARG A 27 -16.71 25.17 44.76
C ARG A 27 -16.31 25.51 46.20
N ARG A 28 -15.00 25.62 46.44
CA ARG A 28 -14.41 26.72 47.24
C ARG A 28 -12.92 26.89 46.93
N SER A 29 -12.59 28.14 46.66
CA SER A 29 -11.28 28.78 46.53
C SER A 29 -10.38 28.64 47.76
N VAL A 30 -9.06 28.80 47.61
CA VAL A 30 -8.20 29.73 48.38
C VAL A 30 -6.72 29.67 47.91
N GLU A 31 -6.24 30.85 47.51
CA GLU A 31 -4.92 31.49 47.67
C GLU A 31 -3.58 30.93 47.12
N HIS A 32 -3.02 31.80 46.27
CA HIS A 32 -1.63 32.23 46.15
C HIS A 32 -0.64 31.85 47.27
N ARG A 33 0.56 31.42 46.85
CA ARG A 33 1.82 31.98 47.37
C ARG A 33 2.91 31.98 46.29
N ARG A 34 3.27 33.19 45.84
CA ARG A 34 4.58 33.52 45.26
C ARG A 34 5.60 33.58 46.39
N PHE A 35 6.82 33.12 46.14
CA PHE A 35 8.01 33.67 46.81
C PHE A 35 9.14 33.87 45.80
N LEU A 36 9.68 35.08 45.81
CA LEU A 36 10.80 35.58 45.03
C LEU A 36 12.14 35.31 45.75
N VAL A 37 13.15 34.97 44.93
CA VAL A 37 14.51 35.55 44.84
C VAL A 37 15.53 35.38 45.99
N LYS A 38 16.70 34.86 45.60
CA LYS A 38 18.11 35.36 45.75
C LYS A 38 19.01 34.12 45.64
N GLY A 39 19.94 33.94 44.70
CA GLY A 39 20.97 34.85 44.23
C GLY A 39 22.19 34.74 45.15
N VAL A 40 23.28 34.08 44.73
CA VAL A 40 24.70 34.45 44.95
C VAL A 40 25.64 33.39 44.34
N ARG A 41 26.63 33.89 43.59
CA ARG A 41 27.79 33.20 43.02
C ARG A 41 28.84 32.93 44.12
N SER A 42 29.60 31.84 44.02
CA SER A 42 31.07 31.96 44.13
C SER A 42 31.79 30.75 43.50
N ARG A 43 32.95 31.06 42.93
CA ARG A 43 33.92 30.15 42.32
C ARG A 43 34.77 29.51 43.42
N ASN A 44 35.20 28.26 43.23
CA ASN A 44 36.62 27.88 43.32
C ASN A 44 36.84 26.39 42.95
N ARG A 45 37.72 26.17 41.97
CA ARG A 45 38.59 24.98 41.80
C ARG A 45 39.95 25.32 42.49
N PRO A 46 40.98 24.44 42.55
CA PRO A 46 41.08 23.00 42.22
C PRO A 46 41.78 22.16 43.32
N ARG A 47 41.82 20.82 43.19
CA ARG A 47 43.08 20.03 43.15
C ARG A 47 42.83 18.53 42.96
N ARG A 48 43.86 17.92 42.34
CA ARG A 48 43.99 16.55 41.85
C ARG A 48 44.02 15.50 42.98
N GLY A 49 43.59 14.28 42.67
CA GLY A 49 43.92 13.06 43.39
C GLY A 49 43.41 11.84 42.64
N LEU A 50 44.33 11.05 42.06
CA LEU A 50 44.07 9.71 41.56
C LEU A 50 43.76 8.77 42.74
N ALA A 51 42.78 7.87 42.60
CA ALA A 51 42.88 6.49 43.07
C ALA A 51 41.72 5.65 42.52
N THR A 52 42.08 4.47 42.05
CA THR A 52 41.31 3.42 41.39
C THR A 52 40.51 2.55 42.36
N VAL A 53 39.33 2.13 41.91
CA VAL A 53 38.62 0.85 42.10
C VAL A 53 38.46 0.28 43.52
N ALA A 54 37.20 0.19 43.97
CA ALA A 54 36.70 -0.97 44.71
C ALA A 54 35.21 -1.18 44.41
N SER A 55 34.91 -2.38 43.90
CA SER A 55 33.58 -2.89 43.54
C SER A 55 32.69 -3.12 44.76
N PHE A 56 31.45 -2.63 44.71
CA PHE A 56 30.34 -3.14 45.50
C PHE A 56 29.17 -3.47 44.57
N SER A 57 28.87 -4.77 44.48
CA SER A 57 27.69 -5.33 43.85
C SER A 57 26.47 -5.16 44.76
N SER A 58 25.37 -4.63 44.22
CA SER A 58 24.03 -4.87 44.76
C SER A 58 23.06 -5.20 43.61
N PRO A 59 22.06 -6.06 43.86
CA PRO A 59 21.28 -6.72 42.81
C PRO A 59 19.99 -5.95 42.54
N THR A 60 19.68 -5.75 41.25
CA THR A 60 18.35 -5.74 40.62
C THR A 60 18.40 -4.82 39.42
N ASP A 61 18.48 -5.40 38.23
CA ASP A 61 17.81 -4.90 37.05
C ASP A 61 17.90 -6.00 36.00
N THR A 62 16.88 -6.85 35.95
CA THR A 62 16.57 -7.66 34.78
C THR A 62 16.25 -6.70 33.64
N LYS A 63 17.29 -6.21 32.96
CA LYS A 63 17.18 -5.68 31.61
C LYS A 63 16.62 -6.81 30.74
N ILE A 64 15.35 -6.68 30.39
CA ILE A 64 14.77 -7.43 29.28
C ILE A 64 15.50 -6.89 28.04
N ASP A 65 16.52 -7.62 27.59
CA ASP A 65 17.20 -7.38 26.33
C ASP A 65 16.24 -7.75 25.20
N MET A 66 15.33 -6.84 24.88
CA MET A 66 14.58 -6.89 23.63
C MET A 66 15.56 -6.51 22.51
N LYS A 67 16.33 -7.49 22.03
CA LYS A 67 16.92 -7.42 20.70
C LYS A 67 15.76 -7.29 19.71
N HIS A 68 15.50 -6.06 19.31
CA HIS A 68 14.55 -5.77 18.26
C HIS A 68 15.19 -6.28 16.97
N ASP A 69 14.59 -7.32 16.41
CA ASP A 69 14.87 -7.81 15.08
C ASP A 69 14.62 -6.66 14.08
N THR A 70 15.70 -6.01 13.62
CA THR A 70 15.70 -4.88 12.69
C THR A 70 15.36 -5.35 11.29
N TYR A 71 14.07 -5.54 11.00
CA TYR A 71 13.62 -5.98 9.69
C TYR A 71 12.90 -4.86 8.92
N GLU A 72 13.35 -4.67 7.69
CA GLU A 72 12.92 -3.68 6.69
C GLU A 72 11.42 -3.78 6.31
N CYS A 73 10.85 -2.83 5.57
CA CYS A 73 9.53 -3.08 4.98
C CYS A 73 9.66 -4.06 3.80
N PHE A 74 8.94 -5.18 3.82
CA PHE A 74 9.02 -6.23 2.79
C PHE A 74 8.85 -5.76 1.34
N CYS A 75 7.93 -4.83 1.14
CA CYS A 75 7.62 -4.27 -0.18
C CYS A 75 8.70 -3.29 -0.67
N CYS A 76 9.47 -2.71 0.26
CA CYS A 76 10.44 -1.65 -0.02
C CYS A 76 11.88 -2.16 -0.17
N SER A 77 12.18 -3.35 0.34
CA SER A 77 13.52 -3.95 0.28
C SER A 77 13.78 -4.83 -0.95
N GLY A 78 12.79 -5.00 -1.83
CA GLY A 78 12.85 -5.97 -2.94
C GLY A 78 12.75 -7.44 -2.50
N ALA A 79 12.69 -7.71 -1.19
CA ALA A 79 12.50 -9.05 -0.64
C ALA A 79 11.17 -9.70 -1.07
N PHE A 80 10.18 -8.90 -1.46
CA PHE A 80 8.94 -9.42 -2.05
C PHE A 80 9.16 -10.20 -3.34
N GLY A 81 10.19 -9.87 -4.08
CA GLY A 81 10.47 -10.50 -5.35
C GLY A 81 11.43 -11.69 -5.29
N SER A 82 12.33 -11.68 -4.32
CA SER A 82 13.18 -12.84 -4.01
C SER A 82 12.36 -14.05 -3.52
N LEU A 83 11.12 -13.83 -3.05
CA LEU A 83 10.09 -14.88 -2.85
C LEU A 83 9.74 -15.68 -4.11
N PHE A 84 10.03 -15.16 -5.30
CA PHE A 84 9.57 -15.71 -6.58
C PHE A 84 10.71 -15.88 -7.60
N ALA A 85 11.87 -15.25 -7.36
CA ALA A 85 13.07 -15.30 -8.19
C ALA A 85 13.65 -16.70 -8.41
N ALA A 86 13.42 -17.66 -7.51
CA ALA A 86 13.98 -19.01 -7.61
C ALA A 86 13.35 -19.86 -8.72
N ASN A 87 12.37 -19.34 -9.49
CA ASN A 87 11.56 -20.14 -10.39
C ASN A 87 11.39 -19.60 -11.83
N CYS A 88 12.19 -18.63 -12.28
CA CYS A 88 12.13 -18.20 -13.68
C CYS A 88 13.22 -18.86 -14.54
N GLU A 89 13.02 -20.14 -14.91
CA GLU A 89 13.44 -20.57 -16.25
C GLU A 89 12.46 -19.97 -17.27
N SER A 90 12.57 -18.66 -17.52
CA SER A 90 11.88 -18.02 -18.64
C SER A 90 12.73 -18.14 -19.91
N ALA A 91 12.87 -19.38 -20.39
CA ALA A 91 13.35 -19.69 -21.74
C ALA A 91 12.27 -20.53 -22.45
N GLY A 92 11.10 -19.93 -22.71
CA GLY A 92 10.00 -20.68 -23.32
C GLY A 92 8.82 -19.89 -23.88
N LEU A 93 8.82 -18.55 -23.80
CA LEU A 93 7.74 -17.73 -24.37
C LEU A 93 8.22 -16.74 -25.45
N ALA A 94 9.46 -16.86 -25.89
CA ALA A 94 10.00 -16.12 -27.06
C ALA A 94 9.92 -16.91 -28.39
N ALA A 95 9.37 -18.13 -28.39
CA ALA A 95 9.37 -19.03 -29.55
C ALA A 95 7.98 -19.22 -30.18
N GLN A 96 7.26 -18.13 -30.41
CA GLN A 96 6.26 -18.07 -31.50
C GLN A 96 6.46 -16.76 -32.26
N GLN A 97 7.64 -16.66 -32.89
CA GLN A 97 7.81 -15.71 -33.98
C GLN A 97 6.89 -16.16 -35.12
N ALA A 98 5.95 -15.29 -35.52
CA ALA A 98 5.32 -15.42 -36.83
C ALA A 98 6.42 -15.50 -37.90
N PRO A 99 6.29 -16.37 -38.93
CA PRO A 99 7.37 -16.61 -39.87
C PRO A 99 7.74 -15.33 -40.63
N PRO A 100 9.03 -15.08 -40.92
CA PRO A 100 9.44 -13.89 -41.64
C PRO A 100 8.94 -13.97 -43.08
N LEU A 101 8.21 -12.94 -43.52
CA LEU A 101 7.84 -12.76 -44.92
C LEU A 101 9.12 -12.62 -45.75
N ARG A 102 9.41 -13.62 -46.59
CA ARG A 102 10.53 -13.58 -47.53
C ARG A 102 10.31 -12.48 -48.57
N ARG A 103 11.24 -11.53 -48.65
CA ARG A 103 11.43 -10.61 -49.78
C ARG A 103 11.81 -11.41 -51.04
N ARG A 104 10.84 -11.97 -51.78
CA ARG A 104 10.99 -12.36 -53.20
C ARG A 104 9.67 -12.86 -53.80
N THR A 105 8.75 -11.94 -54.04
CA THR A 105 7.80 -11.98 -55.17
C THR A 105 7.18 -10.59 -55.32
N LEU A 106 7.91 -9.72 -56.01
CA LEU A 106 7.33 -8.58 -56.71
C LEU A 106 6.83 -9.07 -58.07
N LEU A 107 5.75 -8.44 -58.55
CA LEU A 107 5.09 -8.58 -59.86
C LEU A 107 3.95 -9.61 -59.91
N THR A 108 2.76 -9.18 -59.49
CA THR A 108 1.55 -9.05 -60.35
C THR A 108 0.40 -8.49 -59.51
N GLY A 109 -0.25 -7.43 -59.99
CA GLY A 109 -1.56 -7.00 -59.49
C GLY A 109 -1.62 -5.62 -58.87
N ALA A 110 -1.38 -4.58 -59.67
CA ALA A 110 -1.85 -3.23 -59.37
C ALA A 110 -3.34 -3.14 -59.70
N VAL A 111 -4.24 -3.28 -58.71
CA VAL A 111 -5.60 -2.68 -58.67
C VAL A 111 -6.04 -2.58 -57.21
N ALA A 112 -6.65 -1.45 -56.84
CA ALA A 112 -7.32 -1.11 -55.58
C ALA A 112 -6.45 -0.53 -54.44
N ALA A 113 -5.87 0.64 -54.73
CA ALA A 113 -5.62 1.66 -53.71
C ALA A 113 -6.97 2.30 -53.28
N ALA A 114 -7.63 1.73 -52.26
CA ALA A 114 -8.65 2.39 -51.45
C ALA A 114 -9.08 1.44 -50.31
N GLY A 115 -8.43 1.49 -49.14
CA GLY A 115 -8.84 0.58 -48.07
C GLY A 115 -8.03 0.57 -46.79
N ALA A 116 -7.37 1.68 -46.42
CA ALA A 116 -6.65 1.79 -45.15
C ALA A 116 -7.29 2.83 -44.21
N TRP A 117 -8.63 2.91 -44.21
CA TRP A 117 -9.40 3.75 -43.28
C TRP A 117 -10.43 3.03 -42.37
N PRO A 118 -10.30 1.77 -41.88
CA PRO A 118 -11.34 1.21 -41.01
C PRO A 118 -11.16 1.52 -39.51
N ALA A 119 -9.98 1.97 -39.05
CA ALA A 119 -9.75 2.16 -37.62
C ALA A 119 -10.32 3.49 -37.07
N MET A 120 -10.32 4.56 -37.88
CA MET A 120 -10.94 5.84 -37.48
C MET A 120 -12.46 5.88 -37.71
N ALA A 121 -12.98 5.16 -38.72
CA ALA A 121 -14.42 5.13 -39.01
C ALA A 121 -15.22 4.34 -37.96
N ARG A 122 -14.62 3.36 -37.27
CA ARG A 122 -15.33 2.57 -36.24
C ARG A 122 -15.65 3.34 -34.96
N ALA A 123 -14.94 4.45 -34.68
CA ALA A 123 -15.20 5.30 -33.52
C ALA A 123 -16.40 6.25 -33.72
N GLN A 124 -16.79 6.53 -34.97
CA GLN A 124 -17.94 7.37 -35.30
C GLN A 124 -19.28 6.60 -35.28
N GLY A 125 -19.25 5.26 -35.26
CA GLY A 125 -20.46 4.41 -35.26
C GLY A 125 -20.96 3.96 -33.87
N ALA A 126 -20.25 4.25 -32.78
CA ALA A 126 -20.70 3.87 -31.44
C ALA A 126 -21.70 4.90 -30.89
N ALA A 127 -22.93 4.46 -30.62
CA ALA A 127 -23.92 5.29 -29.93
C ALA A 127 -23.39 5.77 -28.57
N ALA A 128 -23.71 7.01 -28.20
CA ALA A 128 -23.37 7.52 -26.88
C ALA A 128 -24.23 6.83 -25.81
N THR A 129 -23.73 6.74 -24.58
CA THR A 129 -24.49 6.35 -23.39
C THR A 129 -24.65 7.58 -22.49
N VAL A 130 -25.89 7.92 -22.16
CA VAL A 130 -26.25 9.01 -21.24
C VAL A 130 -26.59 8.40 -19.88
N PHE A 131 -25.89 8.82 -18.84
CA PHE A 131 -26.23 8.53 -17.45
C PHE A 131 -26.94 9.75 -16.87
N THR A 132 -28.12 9.57 -16.28
CA THR A 132 -29.00 10.66 -15.80
C THR A 132 -29.93 10.19 -14.68
N GLY A 133 -30.80 11.04 -14.15
CA GLY A 133 -31.75 10.67 -13.08
C GLY A 133 -31.08 10.51 -11.72
N GLY A 134 -29.92 11.13 -11.52
CA GLY A 134 -29.15 11.12 -10.27
C GLY A 134 -28.16 12.28 -10.24
N THR A 135 -27.20 12.24 -9.31
CA THR A 135 -26.18 13.29 -9.19
C THR A 135 -24.85 12.82 -9.77
N VAL A 136 -24.31 13.55 -10.73
CA VAL A 136 -22.95 13.33 -11.25
C VAL A 136 -22.00 14.29 -10.54
N LEU A 137 -21.13 13.76 -9.68
CA LEU A 137 -20.04 14.53 -9.08
C LEU A 137 -18.87 14.54 -10.06
N THR A 138 -18.55 15.72 -10.62
CA THR A 138 -17.50 15.82 -11.65
C THR A 138 -16.09 15.78 -11.05
N VAL A 139 -15.97 16.19 -9.78
CA VAL A 139 -14.70 16.37 -9.06
C VAL A 139 -13.77 17.37 -9.80
N ASP A 140 -14.34 18.27 -10.60
CA ASP A 140 -13.59 19.40 -11.18
C ASP A 140 -13.07 20.33 -10.08
N ARG A 141 -12.28 21.36 -10.42
CA ARG A 141 -11.71 22.30 -9.41
C ARG A 141 -12.75 22.97 -8.51
N ARG A 142 -14.02 23.06 -8.94
CA ARG A 142 -15.13 23.67 -8.17
C ARG A 142 -15.98 22.63 -7.43
N PHE A 143 -15.65 21.35 -7.57
CA PHE A 143 -16.44 20.23 -7.06
C PHE A 143 -17.89 20.26 -7.55
N SER A 144 -18.07 20.58 -8.85
CA SER A 144 -19.38 20.79 -9.43
C SER A 144 -20.23 19.50 -9.47
N GLN A 145 -21.54 19.70 -9.37
CA GLN A 145 -22.55 18.65 -9.57
C GLN A 145 -23.24 18.88 -10.91
N ALA A 146 -23.57 17.78 -11.58
CA ALA A 146 -24.34 17.77 -12.82
C ALA A 146 -25.49 16.77 -12.72
N GLU A 147 -26.51 16.93 -13.56
CA GLU A 147 -27.68 16.04 -13.62
C GLU A 147 -27.42 14.83 -14.52
N ALA A 148 -26.55 15.00 -15.53
CA ALA A 148 -26.25 13.96 -16.50
C ALA A 148 -24.84 14.04 -17.06
N ILE A 149 -24.39 12.92 -17.64
CA ILE A 149 -23.14 12.79 -18.39
C ILE A 149 -23.33 11.87 -19.59
N ALA A 150 -22.76 12.24 -20.73
CA ALA A 150 -22.74 11.43 -21.94
C ALA A 150 -21.33 10.94 -22.24
N ILE A 151 -21.20 9.63 -22.52
CA ILE A 151 -19.95 8.97 -22.86
C ILE A 151 -20.08 8.31 -24.23
N ARG A 152 -19.08 8.50 -25.09
CA ARG A 152 -18.98 7.81 -26.39
C ARG A 152 -17.63 7.12 -26.48
N GLY A 153 -17.65 5.80 -26.60
CA GLY A 153 -16.44 4.98 -26.53
C GLY A 153 -15.69 5.22 -25.20
N ASN A 154 -14.51 5.83 -25.27
CA ASN A 154 -13.66 6.13 -24.12
C ASN A 154 -13.58 7.63 -23.76
N ARG A 155 -14.52 8.45 -24.25
CA ARG A 155 -14.53 9.91 -24.03
C ARG A 155 -15.85 10.38 -23.46
N ILE A 156 -15.75 11.33 -22.53
CA ILE A 156 -16.89 12.13 -22.08
C ILE A 156 -17.17 13.15 -23.19
N VAL A 157 -18.41 13.21 -23.68
CA VAL A 157 -18.82 14.12 -24.77
C VAL A 157 -19.66 15.29 -24.27
N ALA A 158 -20.34 15.15 -23.13
CA ALA A 158 -21.06 16.22 -22.46
C ALA A 158 -21.25 15.91 -20.98
N VAL A 159 -21.31 16.95 -20.14
CA VAL A 159 -21.67 16.91 -18.72
C VAL A 159 -22.42 18.20 -18.38
N GLY A 160 -23.52 18.11 -17.64
CA GLY A 160 -24.35 19.28 -17.34
C GLY A 160 -25.80 18.91 -17.00
N SER A 161 -26.74 19.75 -17.43
CA SER A 161 -28.17 19.44 -17.31
C SER A 161 -28.58 18.27 -18.20
N ASP A 162 -29.64 17.55 -17.82
CA ASP A 162 -30.12 16.39 -18.58
C ASP A 162 -30.45 16.75 -20.04
N ALA A 163 -31.14 17.87 -20.26
CA ALA A 163 -31.52 18.35 -21.58
C ALA A 163 -30.31 18.63 -22.48
N ALA A 164 -29.29 19.33 -21.97
CA ALA A 164 -28.09 19.67 -22.73
C ALA A 164 -27.27 18.42 -23.08
N VAL A 165 -27.16 17.49 -22.14
CA VAL A 165 -26.43 16.24 -22.33
C VAL A 165 -27.12 15.34 -23.36
N ARG A 166 -28.44 15.21 -23.31
CA ARG A 166 -29.21 14.45 -24.32
C ARG A 166 -29.07 15.04 -25.72
N ALA A 167 -29.16 16.37 -25.84
CA ALA A 167 -28.97 17.05 -27.11
C ALA A 167 -27.58 16.76 -27.71
N ALA A 168 -26.53 16.81 -26.89
CA ALA A 168 -25.16 16.52 -27.32
C ALA A 168 -24.90 15.02 -27.62
N ALA A 169 -25.58 14.12 -26.92
CA ALA A 169 -25.41 12.68 -27.10
C ALA A 169 -25.97 12.17 -28.44
N GLY A 170 -27.04 12.82 -28.93
CA GLY A 170 -27.75 12.47 -30.16
C GLY A 170 -28.92 11.51 -29.94
N ALA A 171 -29.84 11.46 -30.92
CA ALA A 171 -31.11 10.74 -30.79
C ALA A 171 -30.99 9.21 -30.59
N GLN A 172 -29.86 8.61 -30.99
CA GLN A 172 -29.60 7.17 -30.83
C GLN A 172 -28.90 6.82 -29.51
N ALA A 173 -28.73 7.79 -28.60
CA ALA A 173 -28.04 7.54 -27.35
C ALA A 173 -28.81 6.56 -26.46
N GLN A 174 -28.08 5.59 -25.89
CA GLN A 174 -28.63 4.72 -24.86
C GLN A 174 -28.72 5.49 -23.55
N VAL A 175 -29.80 5.31 -22.81
CA VAL A 175 -30.04 6.04 -21.55
C VAL A 175 -29.97 5.06 -20.40
N VAL A 176 -29.17 5.41 -19.40
CA VAL A 176 -29.05 4.70 -18.12
C VAL A 176 -29.54 5.61 -17.02
N ASP A 177 -30.65 5.21 -16.39
CA ASP A 177 -31.19 5.91 -15.22
C ASP A 177 -30.43 5.48 -13.95
N LEU A 178 -29.84 6.47 -13.28
CA LEU A 178 -29.12 6.33 -12.03
C LEU A 178 -30.07 6.11 -10.85
N ARG A 179 -31.37 6.39 -10.98
CA ARG A 179 -32.41 6.17 -9.95
C ARG A 179 -32.07 6.84 -8.62
N GLY A 180 -31.70 8.12 -8.69
CA GLY A 180 -31.30 8.94 -7.56
C GLY A 180 -29.90 8.64 -6.99
N ARG A 181 -29.15 7.69 -7.57
CA ARG A 181 -27.78 7.37 -7.12
C ARG A 181 -26.78 8.44 -7.55
N VAL A 182 -25.65 8.46 -6.86
CA VAL A 182 -24.52 9.33 -7.16
C VAL A 182 -23.51 8.62 -8.06
N MET A 183 -23.07 9.29 -9.12
CA MET A 183 -21.95 8.87 -9.97
C MET A 183 -20.70 9.67 -9.61
N LEU A 184 -19.59 8.96 -9.43
CA LEU A 184 -18.25 9.52 -9.16
C LEU A 184 -17.28 9.10 -10.27
N PRO A 185 -16.15 9.82 -10.46
CA PRO A 185 -15.03 9.30 -11.22
C PRO A 185 -14.57 7.98 -10.61
N GLY A 186 -14.12 7.05 -11.47
CA GLY A 186 -13.53 5.80 -11.00
C GLY A 186 -12.32 6.07 -10.12
N PHE A 187 -12.19 5.33 -9.03
CA PHE A 187 -11.12 5.53 -8.06
C PHE A 187 -9.76 5.10 -8.61
N VAL A 188 -8.72 5.73 -8.10
CA VAL A 188 -7.32 5.45 -8.40
C VAL A 188 -6.63 4.94 -7.15
N GLU A 189 -5.89 3.84 -7.28
CA GLU A 189 -4.94 3.35 -6.27
C GLU A 189 -3.54 3.81 -6.68
N PRO A 190 -3.05 4.97 -6.20
CA PRO A 190 -1.82 5.58 -6.70
C PRO A 190 -0.55 4.88 -6.21
N HIS A 191 -0.67 3.93 -5.27
CA HIS A 191 0.45 3.12 -4.76
C HIS A 191 0.02 1.70 -4.37
N ALA A 192 0.44 0.72 -5.18
CA ALA A 192 0.24 -0.69 -4.92
C ALA A 192 1.38 -1.55 -5.50
N HIS A 193 1.34 -2.84 -5.17
CA HIS A 193 2.23 -3.89 -5.69
C HIS A 193 1.40 -4.95 -6.42
N VAL A 194 0.73 -4.58 -7.51
CA VAL A 194 -0.28 -5.41 -8.18
C VAL A 194 0.26 -6.62 -8.93
N VAL A 195 1.48 -6.59 -9.47
CA VAL A 195 2.04 -7.70 -10.27
C VAL A 195 2.38 -8.87 -9.37
N ALA A 196 3.31 -8.68 -8.45
CA ALA A 196 3.69 -9.71 -7.48
C ALA A 196 2.58 -9.94 -6.43
N GLY A 197 1.84 -8.90 -6.04
CA GLY A 197 0.73 -8.99 -5.11
C GLY A 197 -0.46 -9.79 -5.65
N ALA A 198 -0.71 -9.77 -6.96
CA ALA A 198 -1.75 -10.60 -7.55
C ALA A 198 -1.46 -12.09 -7.38
N LEU A 199 -0.19 -12.50 -7.50
CA LEU A 199 0.22 -13.87 -7.30
C LEU A 199 -0.05 -14.30 -5.85
N VAL A 200 0.42 -13.50 -4.90
CA VAL A 200 0.22 -13.74 -3.48
C VAL A 200 -1.27 -13.78 -3.13
N ASP A 201 -2.07 -12.84 -3.63
CA ASP A 201 -3.50 -12.78 -3.37
C ASP A 201 -4.32 -13.89 -4.06
N SER A 202 -3.77 -14.50 -5.11
CA SER A 202 -4.35 -15.70 -5.73
C SER A 202 -4.07 -16.99 -4.96
N LEU A 203 -3.02 -17.00 -4.13
CA LEU A 203 -2.53 -18.19 -3.43
C LEU A 203 -2.78 -18.17 -1.92
N MET A 204 -2.86 -16.98 -1.31
CA MET A 204 -2.91 -16.80 0.13
C MET A 204 -4.13 -15.98 0.56
N ASP A 205 -4.86 -16.47 1.56
CA ASP A 205 -5.96 -15.73 2.17
C ASP A 205 -5.41 -14.59 3.06
N HIS A 206 -5.95 -13.37 2.92
CA HIS A 206 -5.64 -12.28 3.86
C HIS A 206 -6.15 -12.63 5.27
N VAL A 207 -5.25 -12.81 6.25
CA VAL A 207 -5.58 -13.12 7.65
C VAL A 207 -5.14 -12.05 8.65
N GLY A 208 -4.70 -10.89 8.18
CA GLY A 208 -4.34 -9.76 9.02
C GLY A 208 -5.46 -9.09 9.78
N MET A 209 -5.07 -8.14 10.62
CA MET A 209 -5.90 -7.37 11.55
C MET A 209 -7.09 -6.65 10.90
N THR A 210 -7.00 -6.31 9.62
CA THR A 210 -8.11 -5.68 8.89
C THR A 210 -9.32 -6.61 8.75
N ARG A 211 -9.13 -7.92 8.93
CA ARG A 211 -10.18 -8.95 8.85
C ARG A 211 -10.39 -9.70 10.16
N PHE A 212 -9.34 -9.92 10.94
CA PHE A 212 -9.40 -10.72 12.17
C PHE A 212 -8.70 -10.02 13.32
N ALA A 213 -9.45 -9.69 14.37
CA ALA A 213 -8.90 -8.95 15.52
C ALA A 213 -7.99 -9.80 16.44
N THR A 214 -8.05 -11.13 16.37
CA THR A 214 -7.33 -12.02 17.29
C THR A 214 -6.70 -13.21 16.57
N THR A 215 -5.62 -13.75 17.13
CA THR A 215 -4.96 -14.96 16.62
C THR A 215 -5.92 -16.16 16.61
N ALA A 216 -6.82 -16.25 17.59
CA ALA A 216 -7.82 -17.31 17.64
C ALA A 216 -8.77 -17.29 16.42
N LEU A 217 -9.21 -16.10 16.00
CA LEU A 217 -10.05 -15.95 14.81
C LEU A 217 -9.30 -16.31 13.52
N VAL A 218 -8.00 -15.99 13.45
CA VAL A 218 -7.14 -16.42 12.34
C VAL A 218 -7.05 -17.94 12.25
N LEU A 219 -6.73 -18.60 13.37
CA LEU A 219 -6.62 -20.06 13.40
C LEU A 219 -7.94 -20.75 13.05
N GLU A 220 -9.09 -20.21 13.48
CA GLU A 220 -10.41 -20.74 13.11
C GLU A 220 -10.74 -20.55 11.62
N HIS A 221 -10.37 -19.41 11.02
CA HIS A 221 -10.48 -19.21 9.58
C HIS A 221 -9.66 -20.25 8.82
N LEU A 222 -8.41 -20.48 9.23
CA LEU A 222 -7.53 -21.46 8.60
C LEU A 222 -8.07 -22.90 8.78
N LYS A 223 -8.65 -23.24 9.94
CA LYS A 223 -9.32 -24.54 10.16
C LYS A 223 -10.53 -24.73 9.26
N THR A 224 -11.36 -23.69 9.12
CA THR A 224 -12.52 -23.71 8.21
C THR A 224 -12.07 -23.91 6.77
N LYS A 225 -10.99 -23.22 6.36
CA LYS A 225 -10.39 -23.43 5.04
C LYS A 225 -9.91 -24.88 4.88
N ALA A 226 -9.18 -25.42 5.85
CA ALA A 226 -8.69 -26.80 5.83
C ALA A 226 -9.81 -27.83 5.62
N ARG A 227 -10.99 -27.64 6.24
CA ARG A 227 -12.15 -28.56 6.07
C ARG A 227 -12.74 -28.60 4.65
N THR A 228 -12.51 -27.55 3.86
CA THR A 228 -13.10 -27.41 2.50
C THR A 228 -12.07 -27.58 1.39
N THR A 229 -10.79 -27.62 1.75
CA THR A 229 -9.68 -27.81 0.80
C THR A 229 -9.46 -29.30 0.54
N PRO A 230 -9.28 -29.74 -0.71
CA PRO A 230 -8.95 -31.13 -1.03
C PRO A 230 -7.67 -31.62 -0.33
N PRO A 231 -7.64 -32.85 0.22
CA PRO A 231 -6.51 -33.37 0.98
C PRO A 231 -5.15 -33.15 0.32
N GLY A 232 -4.16 -32.74 1.11
CA GLY A 232 -2.79 -32.50 0.66
C GLY A 232 -2.54 -31.16 -0.05
N GLN A 233 -3.59 -30.41 -0.42
CA GLN A 233 -3.40 -29.04 -0.91
C GLN A 233 -3.04 -28.09 0.25
N TRP A 234 -2.26 -27.05 -0.06
CA TRP A 234 -1.74 -26.11 0.93
C TRP A 234 -2.81 -25.14 1.41
N ILE A 235 -2.81 -24.85 2.71
CA ILE A 235 -3.57 -23.76 3.32
C ILE A 235 -2.60 -22.61 3.56
N MET A 236 -2.86 -21.47 2.94
CA MET A 236 -1.94 -20.34 2.99
C MET A 236 -2.63 -19.07 3.47
N GLY A 237 -1.98 -18.38 4.40
CA GLY A 237 -2.40 -17.08 4.92
C GLY A 237 -1.32 -16.01 4.72
N ARG A 238 -1.75 -14.74 4.63
CA ARG A 238 -0.86 -13.57 4.61
C ARG A 238 -1.30 -12.49 5.60
N ASN A 239 -0.40 -11.55 5.88
CA ASN A 239 -0.65 -10.36 6.70
C ASN A 239 -0.92 -10.65 8.18
N PHE A 240 -0.58 -11.83 8.71
CA PHE A 240 -0.71 -12.09 10.14
C PHE A 240 0.25 -11.20 10.94
N ASP A 241 -0.24 -10.49 11.95
CA ASP A 241 0.54 -9.59 12.78
C ASP A 241 0.21 -9.80 14.27
N PRO A 242 1.03 -10.55 15.03
CA PRO A 242 0.79 -10.78 16.46
C PRO A 242 0.98 -9.51 17.30
N SER A 243 1.52 -8.42 16.75
CA SER A 243 1.65 -7.14 17.47
C SER A 243 0.33 -6.35 17.51
N LEU A 244 -0.60 -6.67 16.58
CA LEU A 244 -1.91 -6.03 16.44
C LEU A 244 -3.07 -6.98 16.75
N GLN A 245 -2.91 -8.26 16.46
CA GLN A 245 -3.94 -9.29 16.65
C GLN A 245 -3.76 -9.92 18.03
N ALA A 246 -4.73 -9.72 18.93
CA ALA A 246 -4.61 -10.17 20.31
C ALA A 246 -4.45 -11.71 20.37
N GLY A 247 -3.46 -12.17 21.15
CA GLY A 247 -3.12 -13.59 21.24
C GLY A 247 -1.65 -13.81 21.64
N PRO A 248 -1.11 -15.02 21.39
CA PRO A 248 0.31 -15.29 21.65
C PRO A 248 1.22 -14.44 20.76
N ALA A 249 2.42 -14.14 21.26
CA ALA A 249 3.41 -13.30 20.58
C ALA A 249 3.97 -13.94 19.28
N SER A 250 3.77 -15.25 19.10
CA SER A 250 4.06 -15.98 17.87
C SER A 250 3.12 -17.17 17.76
N ILE A 251 3.00 -17.70 16.54
CA ILE A 251 2.42 -19.02 16.26
C ILE A 251 3.52 -19.94 15.74
N GLY A 252 3.31 -21.26 15.76
CA GLY A 252 4.26 -22.24 15.23
C GLY A 252 3.64 -23.61 15.06
N PHE A 253 4.43 -24.66 15.22
CA PHE A 253 3.97 -26.04 15.09
C PHE A 253 2.79 -26.36 16.02
N ALA A 254 2.81 -25.89 17.27
CA ALA A 254 1.75 -26.17 18.23
C ALA A 254 0.37 -25.67 17.74
N GLU A 255 0.31 -24.42 17.25
CA GLU A 255 -0.93 -23.82 16.78
C GLU A 255 -1.32 -24.33 15.39
N LEU A 256 -0.35 -24.48 14.48
CA LEU A 256 -0.62 -24.79 13.08
C LEU A 256 -0.80 -26.29 12.79
N ASP A 257 -0.24 -27.20 13.59
CA ASP A 257 -0.60 -28.64 13.52
C ASP A 257 -2.03 -28.86 14.03
N ALA A 258 -2.52 -28.02 14.94
CA ALA A 258 -3.92 -28.04 15.39
C ALA A 258 -4.90 -27.46 14.35
N VAL A 259 -4.40 -26.68 13.38
CA VAL A 259 -5.19 -26.26 12.21
C VAL A 259 -5.40 -27.45 11.27
N SER A 260 -4.33 -28.19 10.94
CA SER A 260 -4.43 -29.42 10.17
C SER A 260 -3.19 -30.29 10.31
N LYS A 261 -3.41 -31.61 10.36
CA LYS A 261 -2.35 -32.64 10.24
C LYS A 261 -2.22 -33.19 8.81
N GLU A 262 -3.22 -32.96 7.97
CA GLU A 262 -3.30 -33.51 6.60
C GLU A 262 -2.77 -32.53 5.56
N HIS A 263 -3.01 -31.24 5.78
CA HIS A 263 -2.61 -30.16 4.89
C HIS A 263 -1.32 -29.49 5.35
N PRO A 264 -0.39 -29.18 4.43
CA PRO A 264 0.61 -28.15 4.65
C PRO A 264 -0.07 -26.82 4.98
N VAL A 265 0.32 -26.18 6.08
CA VAL A 265 -0.16 -24.85 6.48
C VAL A 265 1.02 -23.89 6.50
N PHE A 266 0.88 -22.75 5.82
CA PHE A 266 1.88 -21.70 5.75
C PHE A 266 1.23 -20.34 5.98
N VAL A 267 1.78 -19.52 6.86
CA VAL A 267 1.27 -18.18 7.17
C VAL A 267 2.41 -17.18 7.07
N LEU A 268 2.28 -16.21 6.17
CA LEU A 268 3.21 -15.09 6.04
C LEU A 268 2.82 -13.97 7.01
N ASN A 269 3.80 -13.48 7.76
CA ASN A 269 3.62 -12.32 8.64
C ASN A 269 3.40 -11.03 7.83
N ALA A 270 2.69 -10.05 8.39
CA ALA A 270 2.51 -8.72 7.79
C ALA A 270 3.82 -7.98 7.52
N SER A 271 4.87 -8.26 8.28
CA SER A 271 6.22 -7.74 8.03
C SER A 271 6.85 -8.29 6.78
N GLY A 272 6.37 -9.43 6.25
CA GLY A 272 6.97 -10.21 5.17
C GLY A 272 8.34 -10.84 5.47
N HIS A 273 8.88 -10.64 6.68
CA HIS A 273 10.19 -11.20 7.10
C HIS A 273 10.07 -12.42 8.00
N LEU A 274 8.86 -12.71 8.47
CA LEU A 274 8.58 -13.88 9.27
C LEU A 274 7.54 -14.73 8.54
N ALA A 275 7.69 -16.05 8.65
CA ALA A 275 6.64 -16.96 8.27
C ALA A 275 6.52 -18.08 9.30
N TYR A 276 5.34 -18.68 9.32
CA TYR A 276 4.97 -19.73 10.24
C TYR A 276 4.43 -20.90 9.45
N ALA A 277 4.84 -22.11 9.77
CA ALA A 277 4.35 -23.30 9.09
C ALA A 277 4.17 -24.48 10.03
N ASN A 278 3.28 -25.38 9.67
CA ASN A 278 3.07 -26.64 10.40
C ASN A 278 4.11 -27.69 10.01
N ARG A 279 4.17 -28.82 10.72
CA ARG A 279 5.13 -29.90 10.43
C ARG A 279 4.90 -30.51 9.04
N ARG A 280 3.65 -30.55 8.58
CA ARG A 280 3.28 -31.08 7.27
C ARG A 280 3.89 -30.26 6.13
N ALA A 281 3.98 -28.93 6.28
CA ALA A 281 4.63 -28.04 5.32
C ALA A 281 6.16 -28.21 5.30
N PHE A 282 6.80 -28.37 6.47
CA PHE A 282 8.23 -28.71 6.54
C PHE A 282 8.53 -30.04 5.84
N ALA A 283 7.72 -31.07 6.10
CA ALA A 283 7.85 -32.37 5.45
C ALA A 283 7.63 -32.29 3.93
N ALA A 284 6.63 -31.53 3.47
CA ALA A 284 6.39 -31.31 2.05
C ALA A 284 7.54 -30.58 1.34
N ALA A 285 8.29 -29.75 2.08
CA ALA A 285 9.47 -29.06 1.59
C ALA A 285 10.77 -29.88 1.70
N GLY A 286 10.71 -31.10 2.24
CA GLY A 286 11.89 -31.94 2.45
C GLY A 286 12.91 -31.34 3.41
N ILE A 287 12.46 -30.51 4.36
CA ILE A 287 13.34 -29.86 5.34
C ILE A 287 13.52 -30.79 6.55
N PRO A 288 14.75 -31.25 6.85
CA PRO A 288 14.99 -32.14 7.98
C PRO A 288 15.03 -31.37 9.31
N ASP A 289 14.84 -32.07 10.42
CA ASP A 289 14.84 -31.48 11.76
C ASP A 289 16.18 -30.84 12.16
N ASP A 290 17.29 -31.33 11.58
CA ASP A 290 18.65 -30.85 11.79
C ASP A 290 19.10 -29.81 10.75
N VAL A 291 18.17 -29.24 9.97
CA VAL A 291 18.45 -28.21 8.97
C VAL A 291 19.33 -27.08 9.55
N ALA A 292 20.41 -26.76 8.84
CA ALA A 292 21.26 -25.63 9.16
C ALA A 292 20.60 -24.30 8.74
N ASN A 293 20.85 -23.25 9.53
CA ASN A 293 20.41 -21.91 9.20
C ASN A 293 21.19 -21.37 7.98
N PRO A 294 20.52 -20.88 6.93
CA PRO A 294 21.19 -20.13 5.86
C PRO A 294 21.81 -18.85 6.42
N GLN A 295 22.87 -18.34 5.78
CA GLN A 295 23.41 -17.03 6.14
C GLN A 295 22.32 -15.95 6.03
N GLY A 296 22.12 -15.18 7.10
CA GLY A 296 21.12 -14.11 7.14
C GLY A 296 19.67 -14.56 7.32
N ALA A 297 19.41 -15.85 7.57
CA ALA A 297 18.09 -16.39 7.79
C ALA A 297 18.07 -17.45 8.89
N GLU A 298 16.89 -17.77 9.43
CA GLU A 298 16.78 -18.65 10.59
C GLU A 298 15.58 -19.58 10.48
N PHE A 299 15.81 -20.87 10.73
CA PHE A 299 14.79 -21.83 11.14
C PHE A 299 14.79 -21.86 12.67
N VAL A 300 13.83 -21.16 13.27
CA VAL A 300 13.84 -20.86 14.72
C VAL A 300 13.62 -22.15 15.52
N ARG A 301 14.48 -22.36 16.51
CA ARG A 301 14.43 -23.50 17.42
C ARG A 301 13.89 -23.07 18.79
N ASP A 302 13.15 -23.96 19.44
CA ASP A 302 12.67 -23.77 20.80
C ASP A 302 13.81 -23.95 21.83
N ALA A 303 13.51 -23.75 23.11
CA ALA A 303 14.49 -23.90 24.20
C ALA A 303 15.06 -25.33 24.32
N SER A 304 14.44 -26.33 23.69
CA SER A 304 14.92 -27.71 23.63
C SER A 304 15.75 -28.00 22.36
N GLY A 305 15.99 -27.00 21.52
CA GLY A 305 16.76 -27.12 20.27
C GLY A 305 15.95 -27.68 19.09
N ARG A 306 14.64 -27.90 19.24
CA ARG A 306 13.78 -28.44 18.18
C ARG A 306 13.18 -27.34 17.34
N LEU A 307 12.94 -27.60 16.05
CA LEU A 307 12.26 -26.65 15.18
C LEU A 307 10.90 -26.24 15.75
N SER A 308 10.61 -24.94 15.71
CA SER A 308 9.37 -24.35 16.27
C SER A 308 8.26 -24.15 15.23
N GLY A 309 8.59 -24.23 13.94
CA GLY A 309 7.71 -23.84 12.83
C GLY A 309 7.78 -22.36 12.46
N VAL A 310 8.57 -21.55 13.18
CA VAL A 310 8.84 -20.14 12.85
C VAL A 310 10.09 -20.03 11.97
N MET A 311 10.04 -19.17 10.97
CA MET A 311 11.15 -18.90 10.06
C MET A 311 11.37 -17.39 9.95
N LYS A 312 12.62 -16.97 9.97
CA LYS A 312 13.04 -15.58 9.74
C LYS A 312 13.77 -15.46 8.42
N ASN A 313 13.46 -14.37 7.69
CA ASN A 313 13.98 -14.01 6.39
C ASN A 313 13.55 -14.97 5.24
N ASN A 314 13.42 -14.41 4.04
CA ASN A 314 12.93 -15.09 2.85
C ASN A 314 13.80 -16.27 2.40
N LEU A 315 15.10 -16.29 2.72
CA LEU A 315 15.95 -17.44 2.40
C LEU A 315 15.56 -18.70 3.17
N ALA A 316 14.96 -18.57 4.37
CA ALA A 316 14.45 -19.70 5.13
C ALA A 316 13.05 -20.10 4.63
N PHE A 317 12.07 -19.20 4.71
CA PHE A 317 10.69 -19.54 4.39
C PHE A 317 10.40 -19.74 2.90
N GLY A 318 11.23 -19.17 2.02
CA GLY A 318 11.15 -19.38 0.57
C GLY A 318 11.24 -20.87 0.21
N LYS A 319 12.07 -21.65 0.92
CA LYS A 319 12.18 -23.10 0.69
C LYS A 319 10.83 -23.82 0.84
N LEU A 320 10.01 -23.41 1.80
CA LEU A 320 8.68 -24.00 2.01
C LEU A 320 7.69 -23.44 0.99
N LEU A 321 7.71 -22.13 0.78
CA LEU A 321 6.82 -21.50 -0.18
C LEU A 321 6.94 -22.14 -1.57
N PHE A 322 8.17 -22.32 -2.04
CA PHE A 322 8.44 -22.95 -3.33
C PHE A 322 8.20 -24.45 -3.36
N ALA A 323 8.06 -25.13 -2.21
CA ALA A 323 7.64 -26.52 -2.18
C ALA A 323 6.17 -26.71 -2.57
N ASN A 324 5.35 -25.65 -2.48
CA ASN A 324 3.96 -25.69 -2.91
C ASN A 324 3.86 -25.76 -4.44
N PRO A 325 3.29 -26.83 -5.03
CA PRO A 325 3.11 -26.93 -6.48
C PRO A 325 2.24 -25.81 -7.07
N ALA A 326 1.28 -25.27 -6.30
CA ALA A 326 0.44 -24.17 -6.76
C ALA A 326 1.26 -22.89 -6.99
N VAL A 327 2.29 -22.62 -6.17
CA VAL A 327 3.21 -21.50 -6.36
C VAL A 327 4.01 -21.68 -7.65
N LYS A 328 4.53 -22.88 -7.91
CA LYS A 328 5.33 -23.18 -9.11
C LYS A 328 4.54 -23.04 -10.41
N ASN A 329 3.26 -23.44 -10.38
CA ASN A 329 2.40 -23.49 -11.56
C ASN A 329 1.51 -22.26 -11.73
N ALA A 330 1.67 -21.24 -10.87
CA ALA A 330 0.79 -20.09 -10.90
C ALA A 330 1.05 -19.22 -12.14
N ASP A 331 -0.05 -18.78 -12.76
CA ASP A 331 -0.03 -17.93 -13.94
C ASP A 331 -0.16 -16.46 -13.51
N PRO A 332 0.92 -15.66 -13.56
CA PRO A 332 0.89 -14.29 -13.07
C PRO A 332 0.01 -13.37 -13.92
N VAL A 333 -0.23 -13.69 -15.20
CA VAL A 333 -1.14 -12.92 -16.06
C VAL A 333 -2.58 -13.13 -15.61
N LYS A 334 -2.99 -14.39 -15.39
CA LYS A 334 -4.34 -14.69 -14.87
C LYS A 334 -4.54 -14.14 -13.47
N ALA A 335 -3.52 -14.25 -12.61
CA ALA A 335 -3.58 -13.69 -11.26
C ALA A 335 -3.83 -12.18 -11.31
N LEU A 336 -3.08 -11.44 -12.14
CA LEU A 336 -3.21 -9.99 -12.29
C LEU A 336 -4.59 -9.59 -12.83
N ILE A 337 -5.11 -10.30 -13.84
CA ILE A 337 -6.48 -10.10 -14.35
C ILE A 337 -7.51 -10.33 -13.24
N GLY A 338 -7.35 -11.40 -12.47
CA GLY A 338 -8.24 -11.76 -11.36
C GLY A 338 -8.24 -10.71 -10.24
N LEU A 339 -7.06 -10.22 -9.84
CA LEU A 339 -6.90 -9.17 -8.83
C LEU A 339 -7.63 -7.89 -9.25
N LEU A 340 -7.34 -7.38 -10.45
CA LEU A 340 -7.94 -6.14 -10.93
C LEU A 340 -9.44 -6.28 -11.22
N GLY A 341 -9.90 -7.49 -11.55
CA GLY A 341 -11.33 -7.82 -11.59
C GLY A 341 -12.00 -7.73 -10.22
N LYS A 342 -11.33 -8.19 -9.15
CA LYS A 342 -11.81 -8.03 -7.77
C LYS A 342 -11.88 -6.55 -7.38
N TRP A 343 -10.87 -5.77 -7.73
CA TRP A 343 -10.79 -4.34 -7.39
C TRP A 343 -11.82 -3.48 -8.12
N GLY A 344 -12.24 -3.86 -9.32
CA GLY A 344 -13.36 -3.21 -10.00
C GLY A 344 -14.65 -3.19 -9.16
N ARG A 345 -14.85 -4.16 -8.25
CA ARG A 345 -16.02 -4.22 -7.36
C ARG A 345 -16.02 -3.15 -6.27
N VAL A 346 -14.85 -2.59 -5.94
CA VAL A 346 -14.72 -1.46 -5.00
C VAL A 346 -14.53 -0.13 -5.73
N GLY A 347 -14.80 -0.09 -7.05
CA GLY A 347 -14.77 1.11 -7.87
C GLY A 347 -13.39 1.54 -8.35
N LEU A 348 -12.35 0.73 -8.14
CA LEU A 348 -11.01 1.00 -8.67
C LEU A 348 -10.96 0.79 -10.18
N THR A 349 -10.49 1.80 -10.89
CA THR A 349 -10.34 1.78 -12.36
C THR A 349 -8.92 2.05 -12.84
N THR A 350 -8.03 2.45 -11.93
CA THR A 350 -6.60 2.63 -12.18
C THR A 350 -5.82 2.22 -10.92
N ALA A 351 -4.70 1.55 -11.10
CA ALA A 351 -3.73 1.24 -10.06
C ALA A 351 -2.32 1.58 -10.53
N SER A 352 -1.46 2.00 -9.63
CA SER A 352 -0.04 2.16 -9.88
C SER A 352 0.73 0.96 -9.34
N GLU A 353 1.60 0.37 -10.15
CA GLU A 353 2.54 -0.68 -9.75
C GLU A 353 3.86 -0.03 -9.36
N LEU A 354 4.20 -0.02 -8.08
CA LEU A 354 5.35 0.73 -7.55
C LEU A 354 6.59 -0.15 -7.38
N ALA A 355 6.53 -1.43 -7.73
CA ALA A 355 7.62 -2.36 -7.60
C ALA A 355 7.72 -3.29 -8.82
N LEU A 356 7.49 -2.76 -10.04
CA LEU A 356 7.61 -3.52 -11.28
C LEU A 356 9.00 -4.14 -11.35
N GLY A 357 9.08 -5.43 -11.67
CA GLY A 357 10.32 -6.21 -11.69
C GLY A 357 10.56 -7.02 -10.42
N SER A 358 9.75 -6.80 -9.37
CA SER A 358 9.88 -7.57 -8.15
C SER A 358 9.57 -9.05 -8.39
N LEU A 359 8.45 -9.41 -9.02
CA LEU A 359 8.02 -10.80 -9.13
C LEU A 359 9.13 -11.70 -9.71
N SER A 360 9.67 -11.35 -10.88
CA SER A 360 10.71 -12.17 -11.52
C SER A 360 12.15 -11.82 -11.09
N GLN A 361 12.34 -10.81 -10.24
CA GLN A 361 13.64 -10.14 -10.02
C GLN A 361 14.34 -9.76 -11.33
N SER A 362 13.55 -9.32 -12.31
CA SER A 362 14.06 -8.94 -13.62
C SER A 362 13.06 -8.02 -14.34
N PRO A 363 13.47 -7.35 -15.43
CA PRO A 363 12.54 -6.60 -16.27
C PRO A 363 11.42 -7.42 -16.91
N ALA A 364 11.40 -8.77 -16.77
CA ALA A 364 10.39 -9.64 -17.38
C ALA A 364 8.96 -9.39 -16.85
N ASP A 365 8.78 -8.84 -15.65
CA ASP A 365 7.47 -8.41 -15.13
C ASP A 365 6.74 -7.44 -16.05
N TRP A 366 7.48 -6.64 -16.84
CA TRP A 366 6.92 -5.80 -17.89
C TRP A 366 6.07 -6.61 -18.87
N GLN A 367 6.54 -7.81 -19.26
CA GLN A 367 5.83 -8.69 -20.18
C GLN A 367 4.56 -9.28 -19.56
N VAL A 368 4.58 -9.62 -18.27
CA VAL A 368 3.38 -10.08 -17.54
C VAL A 368 2.30 -9.00 -17.58
N MET A 369 2.65 -7.76 -17.24
CA MET A 369 1.73 -6.65 -17.25
C MET A 369 1.17 -6.38 -18.66
N MET A 370 2.03 -6.40 -19.68
CA MET A 370 1.62 -6.16 -21.06
C MET A 370 0.77 -7.29 -21.63
N ALA A 371 1.07 -8.56 -21.33
CA ALA A 371 0.26 -9.70 -21.72
C ALA A 371 -1.14 -9.62 -21.09
N ALA A 372 -1.24 -9.24 -19.82
CA ALA A 372 -2.52 -9.00 -19.16
C ALA A 372 -3.31 -7.89 -19.88
N ALA A 373 -2.67 -6.77 -20.22
CA ALA A 373 -3.33 -5.68 -20.95
C ALA A 373 -3.77 -6.07 -22.37
N GLN A 374 -2.95 -6.83 -23.10
CA GLN A 374 -3.23 -7.29 -24.46
C GLN A 374 -4.32 -8.36 -24.51
N SER A 375 -4.58 -9.07 -23.40
CA SER A 375 -5.68 -10.03 -23.30
C SER A 375 -7.08 -9.40 -23.48
N GLY A 376 -7.19 -8.07 -23.31
CA GLY A 376 -8.47 -7.35 -23.31
C GLY A 376 -9.33 -7.58 -22.05
N GLN A 377 -8.83 -8.31 -21.06
CA GLN A 377 -9.61 -8.70 -19.87
C GLN A 377 -9.40 -7.80 -18.65
N LEU A 378 -8.38 -6.93 -18.65
CA LEU A 378 -8.14 -6.01 -17.54
C LEU A 378 -9.32 -5.08 -17.29
N LYS A 379 -9.75 -5.01 -16.03
CA LYS A 379 -10.83 -4.12 -15.57
C LYS A 379 -10.35 -2.80 -14.97
N ALA A 380 -9.05 -2.70 -14.69
CA ALA A 380 -8.40 -1.48 -14.25
C ALA A 380 -7.14 -1.22 -15.07
N ARG A 381 -6.77 0.05 -15.19
CA ARG A 381 -5.52 0.49 -15.82
C ARG A 381 -4.34 0.28 -14.86
N ILE A 382 -3.16 0.08 -15.41
CA ILE A 382 -1.91 -0.01 -14.64
C ILE A 382 -0.96 1.11 -15.06
N ARG A 383 -0.38 1.80 -14.09
CA ARG A 383 0.70 2.79 -14.25
C ARG A 383 1.91 2.31 -13.49
N ALA A 384 2.88 1.74 -14.19
CA ALA A 384 3.99 1.05 -13.55
C ALA A 384 5.22 1.93 -13.38
N TYR A 385 5.96 1.62 -12.32
CA TYR A 385 7.22 2.23 -11.93
C TYR A 385 8.26 1.11 -11.80
N PRO A 386 9.27 1.04 -12.68
CA PRO A 386 10.39 0.14 -12.55
C PRO A 386 11.08 0.36 -11.22
N PHE A 387 11.40 -0.74 -10.55
CA PHE A 387 11.92 -0.70 -9.19
C PHE A 387 13.44 -0.62 -9.17
N TYR A 388 13.97 0.27 -8.32
CA TYR A 388 15.40 0.58 -8.28
C TYR A 388 16.31 -0.60 -7.88
N THR A 389 15.79 -1.59 -7.16
CA THR A 389 16.59 -2.71 -6.66
C THR A 389 17.13 -3.62 -7.77
N LEU A 390 16.51 -3.62 -8.96
CA LEU A 390 17.06 -4.30 -10.13
C LEU A 390 18.26 -3.58 -10.76
N GLY A 391 18.49 -2.32 -10.37
CA GLY A 391 19.48 -1.45 -10.98
C GLY A 391 18.95 -0.77 -12.25
N ALA A 392 19.35 0.48 -12.41
CA ALA A 392 18.92 1.32 -13.53
C ALA A 392 19.37 0.77 -14.90
N ASP A 393 20.55 0.15 -14.93
CA ASP A 393 21.13 -0.45 -16.14
C ASP A 393 20.34 -1.65 -16.64
N ALA A 394 19.76 -2.47 -15.75
CA ALA A 394 18.95 -3.62 -16.15
C ALA A 394 17.71 -3.18 -16.94
N TRP A 395 17.07 -2.09 -16.49
CA TRP A 395 15.92 -1.49 -17.19
C TRP A 395 16.31 -0.83 -18.51
N ASP A 396 17.43 -0.11 -18.52
CA ASP A 396 17.96 0.55 -19.73
C ASP A 396 18.33 -0.48 -20.80
N GLN A 397 18.99 -1.58 -20.41
CA GLN A 397 19.36 -2.70 -21.30
C GLN A 397 18.12 -3.45 -21.82
N ALA A 398 17.08 -3.60 -20.99
CA ALA A 398 15.80 -4.15 -21.43
C ALA A 398 15.03 -3.20 -22.37
N GLY A 399 15.51 -1.96 -22.54
CA GLY A 399 14.93 -0.98 -23.46
C GLY A 399 13.60 -0.39 -22.99
N VAL A 400 13.27 -0.53 -21.70
CA VAL A 400 12.03 -0.01 -21.10
C VAL A 400 12.16 1.50 -20.87
N LYS A 401 11.24 2.29 -21.41
CA LYS A 401 11.27 3.75 -21.41
C LYS A 401 10.01 4.35 -20.79
N PRO A 402 10.03 5.63 -20.37
CA PRO A 402 8.82 6.33 -19.97
C PRO A 402 7.77 6.28 -21.09
N ASP A 403 6.51 6.12 -20.71
CA ASP A 403 5.34 6.02 -21.58
C ASP A 403 5.26 4.77 -22.49
N ASP A 404 6.18 3.82 -22.36
CA ASP A 404 6.03 2.50 -23.01
C ASP A 404 4.73 1.83 -22.53
N GLY A 405 4.01 1.20 -23.48
CA GLY A 405 2.77 0.46 -23.22
C GLY A 405 1.59 0.94 -24.05
N ASN A 406 0.39 0.92 -23.47
CA ASN A 406 -0.86 1.29 -24.12
C ASN A 406 -1.84 2.01 -23.17
N ALA A 407 -3.10 2.14 -23.60
CA ALA A 407 -4.14 2.81 -22.82
C ALA A 407 -4.41 2.12 -21.46
N MET A 408 -4.32 0.78 -21.42
CA MET A 408 -4.61 -0.04 -20.25
C MET A 408 -3.39 -0.16 -19.33
N ALA A 409 -2.21 -0.54 -19.83
CA ALA A 409 -1.01 -0.64 -19.02
C ALA A 409 0.15 0.12 -19.66
N ARG A 410 0.89 0.89 -18.85
CA ARG A 410 2.07 1.64 -19.30
C ARG A 410 3.06 1.86 -18.17
N VAL A 411 4.34 2.02 -18.49
CA VAL A 411 5.34 2.54 -17.54
C VAL A 411 5.30 4.06 -17.56
N VAL A 412 5.34 4.71 -16.41
CA VAL A 412 5.23 6.19 -16.33
C VAL A 412 6.29 6.87 -15.50
N GLY A 413 6.90 6.16 -14.56
CA GLY A 413 7.88 6.73 -13.64
C GLY A 413 8.86 5.68 -13.16
N TYR A 414 9.71 6.03 -12.21
CA TYR A 414 10.71 5.17 -11.59
C TYR A 414 10.56 5.23 -10.07
N LYS A 415 10.63 4.09 -9.38
CA LYS A 415 10.47 4.01 -7.92
C LYS A 415 11.83 3.93 -7.25
N LEU A 416 12.11 4.92 -6.39
CA LEU A 416 13.26 4.93 -5.45
C LEU A 416 12.77 4.73 -4.01
N VAL A 417 13.65 4.25 -3.13
CA VAL A 417 13.35 4.05 -1.71
C VAL A 417 14.45 4.64 -0.83
N ALA A 418 14.10 5.64 -0.03
CA ALA A 418 15.09 6.31 0.82
C ALA A 418 15.30 5.59 2.17
N ASP A 419 14.27 4.97 2.73
CA ASP A 419 14.28 4.36 4.06
C ASP A 419 13.28 3.21 4.21
N GLY A 420 13.16 2.69 5.44
CA GLY A 420 12.25 1.61 5.77
C GLY A 420 10.86 2.02 6.24
N SER A 421 10.35 1.27 7.22
CA SER A 421 9.02 1.39 7.77
C SER A 421 9.05 1.90 9.21
N ASN A 422 8.10 2.75 9.57
CA ASN A 422 7.99 3.28 10.92
C ASN A 422 7.50 2.23 11.94
N GLN A 423 6.55 1.37 11.55
CA GLN A 423 6.09 0.27 12.42
C GLN A 423 7.16 -0.82 12.62
N GLY A 424 8.11 -0.95 11.68
CA GLY A 424 9.27 -1.83 11.79
C GLY A 424 10.52 -1.17 12.39
N PHE A 425 10.44 0.07 12.87
CA PHE A 425 11.58 0.83 13.42
C PHE A 425 12.76 1.01 12.44
N THR A 426 12.51 0.95 11.13
CA THR A 426 13.55 1.08 10.09
C THR A 426 13.44 2.37 9.27
N GLY A 427 12.35 3.14 9.43
CA GLY A 427 12.23 4.46 8.81
C GLY A 427 13.23 5.46 9.41
N LEU A 428 13.98 6.18 8.57
CA LEU A 428 15.07 7.03 9.04
C LEU A 428 14.56 8.33 9.68
N GLN A 429 14.76 8.47 10.98
CA GLN A 429 14.28 9.59 11.80
C GLN A 429 15.39 10.61 12.15
N ARG A 430 14.99 11.87 12.34
CA ARG A 430 15.83 12.92 12.93
C ARG A 430 16.11 12.67 14.41
N GLU A 431 15.11 12.15 15.12
CA GLU A 431 15.15 11.82 16.54
C GLU A 431 14.98 10.31 16.74
N PRO A 432 15.70 9.68 17.71
CA PRO A 432 15.55 8.26 17.99
C PRO A 432 14.10 7.84 18.27
N TYR A 433 13.75 6.61 17.95
CA TYR A 433 12.45 6.04 18.29
C TYR A 433 12.18 6.08 19.80
N LEU A 434 10.90 6.03 20.17
CA LEU A 434 10.48 6.11 21.57
C LEU A 434 11.20 5.04 22.41
N ASN A 435 11.83 5.46 23.51
CA ASN A 435 12.58 4.60 24.43
C ASN A 435 13.72 3.79 23.76
N SER A 436 14.33 4.34 22.71
CA SER A 436 15.46 3.75 21.99
C SER A 436 16.50 4.82 21.63
N ASP A 437 17.73 4.38 21.34
CA ASP A 437 18.77 5.21 20.71
C ASP A 437 18.78 5.06 19.17
N ASP A 438 18.00 4.10 18.64
CA ASP A 438 17.91 3.81 17.20
C ASP A 438 17.10 4.87 16.45
N ARG A 439 17.58 5.27 15.28
CA ARG A 439 16.98 6.25 14.37
C ARG A 439 16.47 5.63 13.07
N GLY A 440 16.48 4.30 12.95
CA GLY A 440 16.23 3.63 11.68
C GLY A 440 17.42 3.75 10.74
N LEU A 441 17.19 3.44 9.46
CA LEU A 441 18.25 3.28 8.49
C LEU A 441 17.90 3.89 7.12
N ALA A 442 18.91 4.46 6.47
CA ALA A 442 18.84 4.85 5.08
C ALA A 442 19.10 3.62 4.21
N TYR A 443 18.25 3.36 3.22
CA TYR A 443 18.47 2.26 2.26
C TYR A 443 19.38 2.69 1.11
N MET A 444 19.43 3.99 0.84
CA MET A 444 20.32 4.59 -0.13
C MET A 444 21.14 5.67 0.57
N SER A 445 22.41 5.77 0.21
CA SER A 445 23.16 6.98 0.56
C SER A 445 22.51 8.20 -0.11
N ILE A 446 22.66 9.38 0.49
CA ILE A 446 22.11 10.61 -0.11
C ILE A 446 22.70 10.88 -1.50
N GLU A 447 23.96 10.52 -1.73
CA GLU A 447 24.62 10.69 -3.02
C GLU A 447 24.08 9.71 -4.07
N ASP A 448 23.83 8.45 -3.70
CA ASP A 448 23.19 7.48 -4.61
C ASP A 448 21.76 7.90 -4.95
N LEU A 449 21.00 8.36 -3.95
CA LEU A 449 19.62 8.83 -4.16
C LEU A 449 19.59 10.05 -5.10
N LYS A 450 20.50 11.02 -4.91
CA LYS A 450 20.67 12.18 -5.81
C LYS A 450 21.04 11.72 -7.22
N ALA A 451 22.06 10.89 -7.35
CA ALA A 451 22.58 10.44 -8.65
C ALA A 451 21.49 9.72 -9.45
N GLN A 452 20.77 8.78 -8.83
CA GLN A 452 19.68 8.06 -9.49
C GLN A 452 18.50 8.98 -9.80
N ALA A 453 18.08 9.86 -8.87
CA ALA A 453 16.98 10.78 -9.13
C ALA A 453 17.28 11.71 -10.33
N VAL A 454 18.49 12.28 -10.40
CA VAL A 454 18.93 13.16 -11.50
C VAL A 454 18.97 12.41 -12.83
N ASP A 455 19.61 11.23 -12.86
CA ASP A 455 19.73 10.42 -14.07
C ASP A 455 18.35 10.00 -14.61
N ARG A 456 17.48 9.47 -13.74
CA ARG A 456 16.14 9.05 -14.14
C ARG A 456 15.27 10.24 -14.58
N ALA A 457 15.32 11.37 -13.85
CA ALA A 457 14.57 12.57 -14.22
C ALA A 457 15.00 13.12 -15.60
N ARG A 458 16.30 13.14 -15.90
CA ARG A 458 16.83 13.57 -17.22
C ARG A 458 16.37 12.67 -18.37
N LYS A 459 16.12 11.38 -18.09
CA LYS A 459 15.55 10.42 -19.04
C LYS A 459 14.03 10.54 -19.19
N GLY A 460 13.39 11.49 -18.50
CA GLY A 460 11.97 11.77 -18.61
C GLY A 460 11.07 10.94 -17.70
N TRP A 461 11.64 10.17 -16.76
CA TRP A 461 10.86 9.41 -15.78
C TRP A 461 10.19 10.34 -14.77
N GLN A 462 8.90 10.12 -14.49
CA GLN A 462 8.32 10.62 -13.23
C GLN A 462 9.01 9.94 -12.05
N LEU A 463 9.11 10.61 -10.90
CA LEU A 463 9.75 10.02 -9.72
C LEU A 463 8.72 9.76 -8.62
N ALA A 464 8.63 8.50 -8.20
CA ALA A 464 7.98 8.09 -6.96
C ALA A 464 9.08 7.73 -5.97
N ILE A 465 9.18 8.42 -4.84
CA ILE A 465 10.27 8.21 -3.88
C ILE A 465 9.69 7.91 -2.51
N HIS A 466 9.92 6.71 -2.01
CA HIS A 466 9.50 6.33 -0.66
C HIS A 466 10.25 7.13 0.40
N GLY A 467 9.50 7.70 1.35
CA GLY A 467 10.04 8.35 2.55
C GLY A 467 9.04 8.26 3.71
N ASN A 468 9.38 7.47 4.73
CA ASN A 468 8.56 7.31 5.94
C ASN A 468 9.03 8.19 7.09
N GLY A 469 10.33 8.17 7.38
CA GLY A 469 10.92 8.95 8.44
C GLY A 469 11.18 10.40 8.02
N ASP A 470 11.18 11.29 9.00
CA ASP A 470 11.38 12.71 8.76
C ASP A 470 12.79 13.03 8.24
N ALA A 471 13.83 12.31 8.67
CA ALA A 471 15.18 12.46 8.09
C ALA A 471 15.29 11.83 6.69
N ALA A 472 14.55 10.75 6.41
CA ALA A 472 14.45 10.22 5.05
C ALA A 472 13.84 11.26 4.09
N ILE A 473 12.78 11.95 4.52
CA ILE A 473 12.15 13.00 3.72
C ILE A 473 13.12 14.17 3.46
N ASP A 474 14.03 14.49 4.39
CA ASP A 474 15.11 15.46 4.12
C ASP A 474 16.04 14.99 2.99
N ASN A 475 16.42 13.70 3.00
CA ASN A 475 17.24 13.12 1.92
C ASN A 475 16.50 13.17 0.58
N VAL A 476 15.19 12.84 0.56
CA VAL A 476 14.36 12.90 -0.65
C VAL A 476 14.27 14.33 -1.18
N LEU A 477 14.00 15.31 -0.33
CA LEU A 477 13.93 16.72 -0.73
C LEU A 477 15.28 17.25 -1.22
N THR A 478 16.39 16.76 -0.65
CA THR A 478 17.75 17.08 -1.12
C THR A 478 18.01 16.47 -2.50
N ALA A 479 17.59 15.23 -2.74
CA ALA A 479 17.68 14.61 -4.06
C ALA A 479 16.84 15.34 -5.11
N LEU A 480 15.62 15.75 -4.79
CA LEU A 480 14.75 16.51 -5.69
C LEU A 480 15.24 17.94 -5.91
N GLN A 481 15.92 18.55 -4.94
CA GLN A 481 16.65 19.80 -5.16
C GLN A 481 17.77 19.60 -6.19
N ALA A 482 18.57 18.53 -6.08
CA ALA A 482 19.61 18.22 -7.06
C ALA A 482 19.04 18.00 -8.48
N VAL A 483 17.84 17.42 -8.59
CA VAL A 483 17.11 17.31 -9.87
C VAL A 483 16.75 18.69 -10.43
N SER A 484 16.24 19.59 -9.59
CA SER A 484 15.96 20.97 -9.98
C SER A 484 17.23 21.72 -10.40
N ASP A 485 18.31 21.59 -9.64
CA ASP A 485 19.61 22.24 -9.92
C ASP A 485 20.25 21.71 -11.20
N ALA A 486 19.98 20.45 -11.55
CA ALA A 486 20.38 19.82 -12.80
C ALA A 486 19.60 20.31 -14.03
N GLY A 487 18.68 21.27 -13.87
CA GLY A 487 17.93 21.93 -14.94
C GLY A 487 16.63 21.23 -15.34
N VAL A 488 16.16 20.24 -14.57
CA VAL A 488 14.89 19.54 -14.87
C VAL A 488 13.70 20.40 -14.45
N ASP A 489 12.70 20.54 -15.32
CA ASP A 489 11.45 21.22 -14.99
C ASP A 489 10.62 20.39 -14.00
N MET A 490 10.70 20.75 -12.73
CA MET A 490 9.98 20.11 -11.64
C MET A 490 8.45 20.12 -11.82
N SER A 491 7.89 21.08 -12.57
CA SER A 491 6.44 21.11 -12.83
C SER A 491 5.97 20.02 -13.81
N ARG A 492 6.88 19.54 -14.65
CA ARG A 492 6.62 18.45 -15.61
C ARG A 492 7.08 17.09 -15.09
N LEU A 493 8.03 17.07 -14.16
CA LEU A 493 8.56 15.83 -13.57
C LEU A 493 7.51 15.02 -12.82
N ARG A 494 6.51 15.70 -12.22
CA ARG A 494 5.46 15.06 -11.39
C ARG A 494 6.04 14.18 -10.28
N ALA A 495 7.06 14.69 -9.59
CA ALA A 495 7.67 14.00 -8.46
C ALA A 495 6.69 13.88 -7.29
N ARG A 496 6.72 12.73 -6.62
CA ARG A 496 5.88 12.41 -5.48
C ARG A 496 6.67 11.67 -4.40
N ILE A 497 6.41 12.04 -3.15
CA ILE A 497 6.94 11.32 -1.99
C ILE A 497 5.88 10.29 -1.56
N GLU A 498 6.25 9.01 -1.60
CA GLU A 498 5.40 7.91 -1.16
C GLU A 498 5.43 7.75 0.36
N HIS A 499 4.29 7.37 0.92
CA HIS A 499 3.94 7.37 2.34
C HIS A 499 3.95 8.77 2.96
N CYS A 500 5.07 9.51 2.78
CA CYS A 500 5.27 10.86 3.28
C CYS A 500 4.85 10.97 4.75
N SER A 501 5.23 9.96 5.54
CA SER A 501 4.52 9.63 6.77
C SER A 501 4.69 10.70 7.84
N MET A 502 5.90 11.23 8.04
CA MET A 502 6.22 12.20 9.10
C MET A 502 6.69 13.52 8.50
N LEU A 503 5.88 14.57 8.59
CA LEU A 503 6.18 15.87 7.97
C LEU A 503 6.34 17.01 8.97
N HIS A 504 7.41 17.79 8.79
CA HIS A 504 7.59 19.10 9.44
C HIS A 504 7.18 20.25 8.51
N ASP A 505 6.92 21.42 9.08
CA ASP A 505 6.41 22.58 8.32
C ASP A 505 7.39 23.07 7.26
N GLU A 506 8.69 23.06 7.55
CA GLU A 506 9.73 23.43 6.60
C GLU A 506 9.86 22.43 5.46
N GLN A 507 9.56 21.14 5.71
CA GLN A 507 9.53 20.12 4.65
C GLN A 507 8.34 20.36 3.72
N ILE A 508 7.16 20.70 4.26
CA ILE A 508 5.98 21.08 3.47
C ILE A 508 6.29 22.33 2.62
N ALA A 509 6.93 23.35 3.20
CA ALA A 509 7.35 24.53 2.46
C ALA A 509 8.34 24.19 1.32
N LYS A 510 9.28 23.28 1.58
CA LYS A 510 10.23 22.80 0.59
C LYS A 510 9.54 22.03 -0.53
N MET A 511 8.62 21.11 -0.21
CA MET A 511 7.79 20.39 -1.19
C MET A 511 7.05 21.36 -2.12
N LYS A 512 6.44 22.43 -1.57
CA LYS A 512 5.78 23.47 -2.37
C LYS A 512 6.75 24.14 -3.35
N SER A 513 7.92 24.54 -2.87
CA SER A 513 8.93 25.21 -3.71
C SER A 513 9.42 24.32 -4.86
N LEU A 514 9.55 23.01 -4.61
CA LEU A 514 9.94 22.00 -5.59
C LEU A 514 8.77 21.44 -6.41
N LYS A 515 7.53 21.88 -6.18
CA LYS A 515 6.32 21.37 -6.83
C LYS A 515 6.14 19.85 -6.68
N VAL A 516 6.48 19.32 -5.51
CA VAL A 516 6.43 17.89 -5.18
C VAL A 516 5.12 17.57 -4.45
N SER A 517 4.47 16.49 -4.84
CA SER A 517 3.21 16.02 -4.24
C SER A 517 3.44 14.97 -3.14
N ALA A 518 2.42 14.77 -2.29
CA ALA A 518 2.42 13.71 -1.28
C ALA A 518 1.53 12.52 -1.71
N SER A 519 1.92 11.32 -1.33
CA SER A 519 1.10 10.10 -1.44
C SER A 519 1.06 9.46 -0.06
N PHE A 520 -0.10 9.47 0.58
CA PHE A 520 -0.23 9.07 1.99
C PHE A 520 -0.81 7.68 2.15
N LEU A 521 -0.12 6.84 2.92
CA LEU A 521 -0.65 5.57 3.41
C LEU A 521 -1.60 5.84 4.57
N VAL A 522 -2.86 6.17 4.25
CA VAL A 522 -3.85 6.61 5.24
C VAL A 522 -4.21 5.51 6.27
N GLY A 523 -3.99 4.24 5.90
CA GLY A 523 -4.14 3.10 6.80
C GLY A 523 -3.29 3.18 8.07
N HIS A 524 -2.13 3.85 8.03
CA HIS A 524 -1.29 4.06 9.22
C HIS A 524 -1.99 4.91 10.30
N VAL A 525 -2.89 5.81 9.92
CA VAL A 525 -3.69 6.58 10.89
C VAL A 525 -4.69 5.68 11.60
N HIS A 526 -5.40 4.85 10.83
CA HIS A 526 -6.48 4.03 11.37
C HIS A 526 -5.95 2.78 12.09
N PHE A 527 -5.20 1.92 11.40
CA PHE A 527 -4.82 0.61 11.95
C PHE A 527 -3.62 0.69 12.91
N TRP A 528 -2.61 1.48 12.58
CA TRP A 528 -1.37 1.60 13.39
C TRP A 528 -1.33 2.83 14.30
N GLY A 529 -2.33 3.71 14.25
CA GLY A 529 -2.26 5.01 14.95
C GLY A 529 -1.96 4.91 16.45
N VAL A 530 -2.54 3.93 17.13
CA VAL A 530 -2.30 3.66 18.56
C VAL A 530 -0.89 3.09 18.79
N ALA A 531 -0.48 2.10 18.00
CA ALA A 531 0.87 1.54 18.08
C ALA A 531 1.96 2.60 17.79
N LEU A 532 1.76 3.45 16.79
CA LEU A 532 2.68 4.54 16.46
C LEU A 532 2.75 5.60 17.58
N ARG A 533 1.61 5.89 18.23
CA ARG A 533 1.55 6.77 19.41
C ARG A 533 2.30 6.17 20.60
N ASP A 534 2.07 4.90 20.93
CA ASP A 534 2.48 4.33 22.22
C ASP A 534 3.83 3.61 22.19
N LYS A 535 4.24 3.09 21.03
CA LYS A 535 5.43 2.24 20.90
C LYS A 535 6.51 2.84 20.01
N VAL A 536 6.16 3.70 19.05
CA VAL A 536 7.12 4.15 18.02
C VAL A 536 7.55 5.60 18.22
N PHE A 537 6.60 6.54 18.37
CA PHE A 537 6.88 7.97 18.31
C PHE A 537 6.56 8.75 19.59
N GLY A 538 5.65 8.25 20.42
CA GLY A 538 5.10 9.03 21.53
C GLY A 538 4.02 10.01 21.07
N SER A 539 3.25 10.51 22.05
CA SER A 539 2.08 11.36 21.84
C SER A 539 2.37 12.68 21.12
N HIS A 540 3.58 13.23 21.26
CA HIS A 540 3.99 14.47 20.62
C HIS A 540 4.42 14.27 19.17
N ARG A 541 5.35 13.35 18.89
CA ARG A 541 5.87 13.17 17.52
C ARG A 541 4.81 12.60 16.58
N VAL A 542 3.93 11.72 17.05
CA VAL A 542 2.85 11.14 16.22
C VAL A 542 1.90 12.20 15.64
N GLN A 543 1.88 13.43 16.19
CA GLN A 543 1.13 14.55 15.61
C GLN A 543 1.65 14.96 14.21
N ARG A 544 2.82 14.49 13.80
CA ARG A 544 3.36 14.71 12.45
C ARG A 544 2.96 13.63 11.44
N LEU A 545 2.15 12.65 11.86
CA LEU A 545 1.76 11.52 11.02
C LEU A 545 0.67 11.92 9.99
N VAL A 546 0.96 11.71 8.70
CA VAL A 546 0.03 11.87 7.57
C VAL A 546 -0.66 13.24 7.62
N ARG A 547 0.12 14.30 7.40
CA ARG A 547 -0.34 15.71 7.53
C ARG A 547 -1.09 16.23 6.31
N ALA A 548 -2.14 15.52 5.92
CA ALA A 548 -2.91 15.81 4.70
C ALA A 548 -3.53 17.22 4.69
N ARG A 549 -4.03 17.72 5.83
CA ARG A 549 -4.62 19.07 5.88
C ARG A 549 -3.56 20.15 5.80
N SER A 550 -2.40 19.95 6.40
CA SER A 550 -1.29 20.91 6.29
C SER A 550 -0.74 20.99 4.87
N VAL A 551 -0.60 19.85 4.18
CA VAL A 551 -0.21 19.80 2.76
C VAL A 551 -1.26 20.47 1.85
N GLU A 552 -2.55 20.21 2.09
CA GLU A 552 -3.66 20.88 1.40
C GLU A 552 -3.62 22.40 1.59
N LYS A 553 -3.47 22.88 2.84
CA LYS A 553 -3.39 24.32 3.14
C LYS A 553 -2.21 25.01 2.47
N ALA A 554 -1.11 24.28 2.26
CA ALA A 554 0.05 24.79 1.53
C ALA A 554 -0.22 24.93 0.02
N GLY A 555 -1.31 24.37 -0.50
CA GLY A 555 -1.64 24.33 -1.93
C GLY A 555 -0.90 23.22 -2.68
N ILE A 556 -0.52 22.14 -1.98
CA ILE A 556 0.17 20.99 -2.54
C ILE A 556 -0.86 19.87 -2.75
N GLY A 557 -0.85 19.26 -3.94
CA GLY A 557 -1.68 18.09 -4.24
C GLY A 557 -1.23 16.87 -3.43
N TYR A 558 -2.19 16.06 -2.99
CA TYR A 558 -1.91 14.80 -2.31
C TYR A 558 -2.87 13.70 -2.73
N SER A 559 -2.41 12.47 -2.59
CA SER A 559 -3.23 11.28 -2.82
C SER A 559 -3.27 10.37 -1.58
N LEU A 560 -4.27 9.48 -1.53
CA LEU A 560 -4.41 8.46 -0.48
C LEU A 560 -4.28 7.07 -1.10
N HIS A 561 -3.54 6.18 -0.45
CA HIS A 561 -3.32 4.82 -0.93
C HIS A 561 -3.42 3.78 0.18
N SER A 562 -3.65 2.53 -0.23
CA SER A 562 -3.65 1.36 0.64
C SER A 562 -2.28 0.71 0.79
N ASP A 563 -1.38 0.97 -0.16
CA ASP A 563 -0.11 0.26 -0.28
C ASP A 563 -0.35 -1.25 -0.35
N PHE A 564 -1.13 -1.70 -1.34
CA PHE A 564 -1.61 -3.07 -1.41
C PHE A 564 -0.48 -4.08 -1.20
N MET A 565 -0.73 -5.05 -0.31
CA MET A 565 0.19 -5.92 0.43
C MET A 565 0.42 -5.49 1.88
N VAL A 566 0.18 -4.23 2.23
CA VAL A 566 0.08 -3.73 3.61
C VAL A 566 -1.38 -3.73 4.08
N THR A 567 -2.27 -3.07 3.33
CA THR A 567 -3.74 -3.14 3.53
C THR A 567 -4.45 -3.39 2.21
N ASP A 568 -5.64 -3.99 2.24
CA ASP A 568 -6.43 -4.16 1.02
C ASP A 568 -7.06 -2.81 0.61
N PRO A 569 -7.13 -2.48 -0.70
CA PRO A 569 -7.68 -1.21 -1.14
C PRO A 569 -9.18 -1.13 -0.92
N ASN A 570 -9.61 -0.06 -0.24
CA ASN A 570 -11.02 0.31 -0.12
C ASN A 570 -11.14 1.85 -0.13
N PRO A 571 -11.39 2.46 -1.31
CA PRO A 571 -11.38 3.92 -1.46
C PRO A 571 -12.35 4.66 -0.54
N LEU A 572 -13.55 4.12 -0.32
CA LEU A 572 -14.53 4.74 0.58
C LEU A 572 -14.07 4.69 2.04
N HIS A 573 -13.42 3.60 2.45
CA HIS A 573 -12.82 3.52 3.76
C HIS A 573 -11.61 4.46 3.88
N MET A 574 -10.76 4.60 2.85
CA MET A 574 -9.67 5.57 2.84
C MET A 574 -10.17 7.01 3.00
N ILE A 575 -11.27 7.37 2.33
CA ILE A 575 -11.96 8.64 2.52
C ILE A 575 -12.39 8.80 3.99
N GLN A 576 -13.06 7.79 4.55
CA GLN A 576 -13.49 7.82 5.94
C GLN A 576 -12.30 7.97 6.91
N MET A 577 -11.18 7.29 6.69
CA MET A 577 -9.99 7.39 7.51
C MET A 577 -9.41 8.81 7.48
N ALA A 578 -9.32 9.45 6.31
CA ALA A 578 -8.79 10.80 6.17
C ALA A 578 -9.70 11.86 6.81
N VAL A 579 -11.02 11.68 6.72
CA VAL A 579 -12.02 12.61 7.27
C VAL A 579 -12.16 12.46 8.78
N THR A 580 -12.23 11.21 9.28
CA THR A 580 -12.52 10.95 10.70
C THR A 580 -11.27 10.83 11.54
N ARG A 581 -10.17 10.29 10.98
CA ARG A 581 -8.92 9.94 11.65
C ARG A 581 -9.09 9.12 12.94
N ARG A 582 -10.18 8.37 13.05
CA ARG A 582 -10.41 7.45 14.17
C ARG A 582 -9.47 6.26 14.05
N THR A 583 -8.94 5.81 15.17
CA THR A 583 -8.10 4.60 15.19
C THR A 583 -8.93 3.34 15.31
N TRP A 584 -8.41 2.21 14.82
CA TRP A 584 -9.06 0.91 14.87
C TRP A 584 -9.05 0.34 16.29
N GLN A 585 -7.89 0.37 16.94
CA GLN A 585 -7.70 -0.20 18.28
C GLN A 585 -8.43 0.61 19.36
N GLU A 586 -8.48 1.94 19.22
CA GLU A 586 -9.27 2.83 20.07
C GLU A 586 -10.27 3.64 19.21
N PRO A 587 -11.48 3.10 18.92
CA PRO A 587 -12.43 3.70 17.98
C PRO A 587 -12.88 5.13 18.30
N GLN A 588 -12.77 5.54 19.57
CA GLN A 588 -13.11 6.90 20.03
C GLN A 588 -11.91 7.86 19.98
N PHE A 589 -10.68 7.34 19.86
CA PHE A 589 -9.49 8.15 19.75
C PHE A 589 -9.32 8.65 18.32
N VAL A 590 -9.19 9.98 18.18
CA VAL A 590 -8.93 10.65 16.91
C VAL A 590 -7.46 11.06 16.88
N LEU A 591 -6.68 10.42 16.01
CA LEU A 591 -5.25 10.70 15.89
C LEU A 591 -5.05 12.00 15.09
N THR A 592 -4.29 12.94 15.64
CA THR A 592 -3.97 14.23 14.99
C THR A 592 -5.20 14.95 14.42
N PRO A 593 -6.18 15.36 15.26
CA PRO A 593 -7.48 15.87 14.81
C PRO A 593 -7.42 17.12 13.92
N GLY A 594 -6.33 17.88 13.99
CA GLY A 594 -6.07 19.05 13.13
C GLY A 594 -5.72 18.69 11.68
N GLU A 595 -5.38 17.43 11.40
CA GLU A 595 -5.03 16.92 10.07
C GLU A 595 -6.21 16.25 9.35
N ARG A 596 -7.45 16.44 9.85
CA ARG A 596 -8.67 16.02 9.15
C ARG A 596 -8.90 16.87 7.90
N VAL A 597 -9.30 16.21 6.83
CA VAL A 597 -9.66 16.84 5.55
C VAL A 597 -11.17 16.76 5.32
N SER A 598 -11.68 17.58 4.40
CA SER A 598 -13.09 17.50 4.01
C SER A 598 -13.36 16.22 3.21
N VAL A 599 -14.64 15.82 3.10
CA VAL A 599 -15.03 14.70 2.23
C VAL A 599 -14.69 15.00 0.77
N GLU A 600 -14.86 16.25 0.31
CA GLU A 600 -14.51 16.67 -1.05
C GLU A 600 -13.02 16.50 -1.32
N SER A 601 -12.18 16.97 -0.39
CA SER A 601 -10.73 16.83 -0.45
C SER A 601 -10.30 15.37 -0.50
N ALA A 602 -10.90 14.53 0.34
CA ALA A 602 -10.61 13.11 0.36
C ALA A 602 -11.05 12.39 -0.92
N ILE A 603 -12.19 12.76 -1.51
CA ILE A 603 -12.62 12.25 -2.83
C ILE A 603 -11.62 12.63 -3.91
N ARG A 604 -11.16 13.89 -3.94
CA ARG A 604 -10.10 14.32 -4.88
C ARG A 604 -8.84 13.49 -4.73
N ALA A 605 -8.42 13.22 -3.50
CA ALA A 605 -7.21 12.47 -3.18
C ALA A 605 -7.24 10.99 -3.57
N VAL A 606 -8.42 10.42 -3.88
CA VAL A 606 -8.55 9.05 -4.43
C VAL A 606 -9.05 9.05 -5.88
N THR A 607 -9.12 10.21 -6.53
CA THR A 607 -9.57 10.37 -7.92
C THR A 607 -8.68 11.32 -8.72
N ALA A 608 -8.96 12.63 -8.73
CA ALA A 608 -8.33 13.59 -9.62
C ALA A 608 -6.88 13.96 -9.24
N GLU A 609 -6.52 13.86 -7.96
CA GLU A 609 -5.17 14.13 -7.45
C GLU A 609 -4.28 12.87 -7.40
N ALA A 610 -4.90 11.68 -7.46
CA ALA A 610 -4.24 10.38 -7.48
C ALA A 610 -3.82 9.98 -8.90
#